data_AF-A0A545TED7-F1
#
_entry.id   AF-A0A545TED7-F1
#
_cell.length_a   1.000
_cell.length_b   1.000
_cell.length_c   1.000
_cell.angle_alpha   90.00
_cell.angle_beta   90.00
_cell.angle_gamma   90.00
#
_symmetry.space_group_name_H-M   'P 1'
#
loop_
_entity.id
_entity.type
_entity.pdbx_description
1 polymer ?
#
loop_
_entity_poly.entity_id
_entity_poly.type
_entity_poly.pdbx_seq_one_letter_code
_entity_poly.pdbx_strand_id
1 'polypeptide(L)'
;MTLQYFSTIKDKEVALHRPEIRSDLTQLVRLIHPSFIEVGYSGKVYDFESITQSLTQQPESDYQIVASEFEYKELSPSVILLIYKTERIDNAGNISRQAMRSSIWIREAGNW
;
A
#
# COMPACT_ATOMS: atom_id res chain seq x y z
N MET A 1 -19.57 12.13 3.84
CA MET A 1 -18.33 11.88 4.63
C MET A 1 -17.61 10.61 4.18
N THR A 2 -18.30 9.49 3.98
CA THR A 2 -17.70 8.19 3.57
C THR A 2 -16.92 8.24 2.25
N LEU A 3 -17.43 8.89 1.21
CA LEU A 3 -16.74 9.00 -0.09
C LEU A 3 -15.39 9.73 -0.01
N GLN A 4 -15.24 10.73 0.88
CA GLN A 4 -13.99 11.45 1.06
C GLN A 4 -12.90 10.55 1.69
N TYR A 5 -13.28 9.66 2.60
CA TYR A 5 -12.36 8.72 3.23
C TYR A 5 -11.84 7.70 2.22
N PHE A 6 -12.71 7.19 1.35
CA PHE A 6 -12.30 6.23 0.32
C PHE A 6 -11.29 6.82 -0.65
N SER A 7 -11.49 8.06 -1.11
CA SER A 7 -10.48 8.75 -1.94
C SER A 7 -9.15 8.90 -1.20
N THR A 8 -9.19 9.33 0.07
CA THR A 8 -7.98 9.53 0.88
C THR A 8 -7.20 8.22 1.08
N ILE A 9 -7.91 7.14 1.40
CA ILE A 9 -7.34 5.80 1.57
C ILE A 9 -6.73 5.31 0.26
N LYS A 10 -7.44 5.47 -0.86
CA LYS A 10 -6.93 5.11 -2.19
C LYS A 10 -5.64 5.83 -2.51
N ASP A 11 -5.60 7.15 -2.32
CA ASP A 11 -4.46 7.97 -2.68
C ASP A 11 -3.22 7.59 -1.85
N LYS A 12 -3.42 7.27 -0.56
CA LYS A 12 -2.37 6.78 0.34
C LYS A 12 -1.91 5.37 -0.02
N GLU A 13 -2.82 4.44 -0.34
CA GLU A 13 -2.47 3.09 -0.81
C GLU A 13 -1.67 3.14 -2.12
N VAL A 14 -2.10 3.97 -3.08
CA VAL A 14 -1.38 4.17 -4.33
C VAL A 14 -0.02 4.84 -4.08
N ALA A 15 0.08 5.76 -3.13
CA ALA A 15 1.37 6.34 -2.73
C ALA A 15 2.34 5.26 -2.21
N LEU A 16 1.84 4.27 -1.45
CA LEU A 16 2.63 3.12 -1.02
C LEU A 16 3.11 2.24 -2.19
N HIS A 17 2.77 2.51 -3.44
CA HIS A 17 3.30 1.80 -4.62
C HIS A 17 4.44 2.53 -5.31
N ARG A 18 4.63 3.80 -4.99
CA ARG A 18 5.62 4.67 -5.61
C ARG A 18 7.01 4.42 -5.02
N PRO A 19 8.03 4.09 -5.85
CA PRO A 19 9.38 3.86 -5.36
C PRO A 19 9.93 5.02 -4.52
N GLU A 20 9.67 6.26 -4.93
CA GLU A 20 10.11 7.48 -4.23
C GLU A 20 9.49 7.66 -2.84
N ILE A 21 8.30 7.08 -2.60
CA ILE A 21 7.66 7.07 -1.28
C ILE A 21 8.18 5.90 -0.44
N ARG A 22 8.39 4.74 -1.05
CA ARG A 22 8.89 3.54 -0.36
C ARG A 22 10.33 3.70 0.14
N SER A 23 11.17 4.39 -0.61
CA SER A 23 12.57 4.62 -0.25
C SER A 23 12.76 5.79 0.72
N ASP A 24 11.79 6.68 0.87
CA ASP A 24 11.81 7.77 1.85
C ASP A 24 11.15 7.33 3.16
N LEU A 25 11.98 6.99 4.15
CA LEU A 25 11.52 6.58 5.47
C LEU A 25 10.55 7.61 6.09
N THR A 26 10.81 8.91 5.91
CA THR A 26 9.99 9.99 6.49
C THR A 26 8.59 10.01 5.92
N GLN A 27 8.44 9.69 4.63
CA GLN A 27 7.13 9.57 3.97
C GLN A 27 6.46 8.26 4.32
N LEU A 28 7.21 7.16 4.30
CA LEU A 28 6.69 5.82 4.58
C LEU A 28 6.05 5.74 5.97
N VAL A 29 6.73 6.23 7.02
CA VAL A 29 6.20 6.17 8.40
C VAL A 29 4.95 7.03 8.62
N ARG A 30 4.58 7.91 7.68
CA ARG A 30 3.31 8.65 7.71
C ARG A 30 2.16 7.87 7.06
N LEU A 31 2.45 6.76 6.40
CA LEU A 31 1.49 5.94 5.67
C LEU A 31 1.28 4.56 6.31
N ILE A 32 2.26 4.05 7.05
CA ILE A 32 2.15 2.75 7.73
C ILE A 32 2.06 2.92 9.26
N HIS A 33 1.13 2.20 9.86
CA HIS A 33 0.93 2.18 11.32
C HIS A 33 2.11 1.48 12.03
N PRO A 34 2.49 1.85 13.27
CA PRO A 34 3.56 1.16 14.01
C PRO A 34 3.35 -0.35 14.18
N SER A 35 2.09 -0.81 14.24
CA SER A 35 1.71 -2.23 14.26
C SER A 35 1.52 -2.85 12.87
N PHE A 36 2.10 -2.24 11.82
CA PHE A 36 1.98 -2.71 10.44
C PHE A 36 2.55 -4.12 10.27
N ILE A 37 1.81 -4.94 9.52
CA ILE A 37 2.20 -6.28 9.09
C ILE A 37 1.77 -6.45 7.63
N GLU A 38 2.69 -6.94 6.79
CA GLU A 38 2.42 -7.37 5.42
C GLU A 38 2.83 -8.82 5.23
N VAL A 39 1.95 -9.61 4.61
CA VAL A 39 2.30 -10.94 4.10
C VAL A 39 2.63 -10.78 2.61
N GLY A 40 3.91 -10.86 2.27
CA GLY A 40 4.38 -10.70 0.91
C GLY A 40 4.05 -11.90 0.03
N TYR A 41 4.10 -11.70 -1.29
CA TYR A 41 3.89 -12.76 -2.29
C TYR A 41 4.81 -13.99 -2.09
N SER A 42 6.00 -13.81 -1.51
CA SER A 42 6.93 -14.90 -1.19
C SER A 42 6.53 -15.73 0.04
N GLY A 43 5.44 -15.36 0.74
CA GLY A 43 5.09 -15.93 2.05
C GLY A 43 5.88 -15.34 3.22
N LYS A 44 6.84 -14.43 2.96
CA LYS A 44 7.55 -13.72 4.02
C LYS A 44 6.63 -12.68 4.66
N VAL A 45 6.65 -12.64 5.99
CA VAL A 45 5.98 -11.60 6.78
C VAL A 45 6.95 -10.45 7.01
N TYR A 46 6.48 -9.23 6.79
CA TYR A 46 7.20 -8.00 7.07
C TYR A 46 6.41 -7.21 8.12
N ASP A 47 7.04 -6.93 9.24
CA ASP A 47 6.56 -5.96 10.22
C ASP A 47 7.08 -4.56 9.89
N PHE A 48 6.71 -3.57 10.72
CA PHE A 48 7.15 -2.19 10.57
C PHE A 48 8.68 -2.03 10.49
N GLU A 49 9.45 -2.72 11.35
CA GLU A 49 10.91 -2.60 11.36
C GLU A 49 11.53 -3.21 10.10
N SER A 50 11.13 -4.42 9.76
CA SER A 50 11.69 -5.12 8.59
C SER A 50 11.27 -4.49 7.27
N ILE A 51 10.06 -3.94 7.15
CA ILE A 51 9.62 -3.28 5.91
C ILE A 51 10.36 -1.95 5.69
N THR A 52 10.55 -1.16 6.75
CA THR A 52 11.25 0.13 6.65
C THR A 52 12.73 -0.06 6.31
N GLN A 53 13.38 -1.09 6.85
CA GLN A 53 14.74 -1.49 6.48
C GLN A 53 14.82 -2.04 5.05
N SER A 54 13.87 -2.90 4.66
CA SER A 54 13.90 -3.56 3.35
C SER A 54 13.64 -2.59 2.19
N LEU A 55 12.73 -1.62 2.36
CA LEU A 55 12.34 -0.70 1.29
C LEU A 55 13.38 0.39 1.06
N THR A 56 14.07 0.85 2.11
CA THR A 56 15.15 1.85 1.99
C THR A 56 16.40 1.32 1.29
N GLN A 57 16.56 0.00 1.23
CA GLN A 57 17.66 -0.69 0.55
C GLN A 57 17.26 -1.25 -0.82
N GLN A 58 16.01 -1.08 -1.23
CA GLN A 58 15.51 -1.66 -2.46
C GLN A 58 16.05 -0.88 -3.66
N PRO A 59 16.66 -1.55 -4.66
CA PRO A 59 17.08 -0.89 -5.89
C PRO A 59 15.86 -0.36 -6.67
N GLU A 60 16.09 0.64 -7.52
CA GLU A 60 15.07 1.11 -8.45
C GLU A 60 14.50 -0.06 -9.26
N SER A 61 13.17 -0.07 -9.40
CA SER A 61 12.48 -1.06 -10.22
C SER A 61 12.30 -0.54 -11.64
N ASP A 62 12.44 -1.43 -12.62
CA ASP A 62 12.14 -1.21 -14.04
C ASP A 62 10.65 -1.35 -14.39
N TYR A 63 9.79 -1.34 -13.37
CA TYR A 63 8.35 -1.47 -13.50
C TYR A 63 7.61 -0.50 -12.56
N GLN A 64 6.37 -0.20 -12.92
CA GLN A 64 5.40 0.49 -12.09
C GLN A 64 4.35 -0.49 -11.57
N ILE A 65 3.81 -0.24 -10.38
CA ILE A 65 2.65 -0.99 -9.87
C ILE A 65 1.41 -0.13 -10.11
N VAL A 66 0.49 -0.62 -10.92
CA VAL A 66 -0.81 0.01 -11.18
C VAL A 66 -1.88 -0.71 -10.37
N ALA A 67 -2.72 0.06 -9.68
CA ALA A 67 -3.80 -0.44 -8.85
C ALA A 67 -5.16 -0.04 -9.44
N SER A 68 -6.10 -0.98 -9.45
CA SER A 68 -7.44 -0.83 -10.04
C SER A 68 -8.48 -1.61 -9.24
N GLU A 69 -9.76 -1.48 -9.62
CA GLU A 69 -10.85 -2.29 -9.07
C GLU A 69 -10.98 -2.20 -7.54
N PHE A 70 -10.88 -0.98 -7.01
CA PHE A 70 -10.95 -0.73 -5.56
C PHE A 70 -12.35 -0.99 -4.99
N GLU A 71 -12.41 -1.86 -4.00
CA GLU A 71 -13.57 -2.14 -3.16
C GLU A 71 -13.26 -1.75 -1.70
N TYR A 72 -14.21 -1.10 -1.03
CA TYR A 72 -14.07 -0.65 0.36
C TYR A 72 -15.13 -1.32 1.21
N LYS A 73 -14.73 -1.92 2.32
CA LYS A 73 -15.61 -2.49 3.34
C LYS A 73 -15.37 -1.80 4.66
N GLU A 74 -16.40 -1.13 5.19
CA GLU A 74 -16.35 -0.59 6.54
C GLU A 74 -16.47 -1.72 7.55
N LEU A 75 -15.41 -1.97 8.32
CA LEU A 75 -15.41 -2.95 9.42
C LEU A 75 -15.87 -2.30 10.72
N SER A 76 -15.59 -1.00 10.88
CA SER A 76 -16.08 -0.13 11.96
C SER A 76 -15.99 1.34 11.53
N PRO A 77 -16.55 2.30 12.29
CA PRO A 77 -16.52 3.74 11.93
C PRO A 77 -15.13 4.35 11.71
N SER A 78 -14.06 3.66 12.14
CA SER A 78 -12.66 4.07 12.01
C SER A 78 -11.78 2.99 11.37
N VAL A 79 -12.35 1.93 10.79
CA VAL A 79 -11.58 0.84 10.17
C VAL A 79 -12.20 0.46 8.82
N ILE A 80 -11.40 0.57 7.77
CA ILE A 80 -11.77 0.19 6.41
C ILE A 80 -10.87 -0.94 5.93
N LEU A 81 -11.48 -2.01 5.41
CA LEU A 81 -10.80 -2.99 4.58
C LEU A 81 -10.87 -2.53 3.13
N LEU A 82 -9.71 -2.32 2.52
CA LEU A 82 -9.56 -2.07 1.09
C LEU A 82 -9.18 -3.39 0.40
N ILE A 83 -9.85 -3.70 -0.69
CA ILE A 83 -9.52 -4.83 -1.58
C ILE A 83 -9.36 -4.27 -2.99
N TYR A 84 -8.31 -4.64 -3.69
CA TYR A 84 -8.02 -4.09 -5.02
C TYR A 84 -7.12 -5.01 -5.84
N LYS A 85 -7.08 -4.78 -7.15
CA LYS A 85 -6.19 -5.49 -8.07
C LYS A 85 -4.92 -4.68 -8.28
N THR A 86 -3.79 -5.38 -8.42
CA THR A 86 -2.51 -4.79 -8.82
C THR A 86 -1.93 -5.49 -10.03
N GLU A 87 -1.21 -4.73 -10.84
CA GLU A 87 -0.47 -5.20 -12.00
C GLU A 87 0.89 -4.51 -12.04
N ARG A 88 1.96 -5.24 -12.41
CA ARG A 88 3.25 -4.63 -12.72
C ARG A 88 3.33 -4.35 -14.21
N ILE A 89 3.68 -3.13 -14.57
CA ILE A 89 3.88 -2.71 -15.96
C ILE A 89 5.34 -2.31 -16.11
N ASP A 90 6.09 -3.04 -16.93
CA ASP A 90 7.49 -2.69 -17.22
C ASP A 90 7.60 -1.49 -18.19
N ASN A 91 8.82 -1.02 -18.44
CA ASN A 91 9.08 0.10 -19.34
C ASN A 91 8.66 -0.15 -20.81
N ALA A 92 8.44 -1.40 -21.21
CA ALA A 92 7.95 -1.78 -22.53
C ALA A 92 6.42 -1.94 -22.57
N GLY A 93 5.74 -1.78 -21.43
CA GLY A 93 4.29 -1.91 -21.30
C GLY A 93 3.81 -3.35 -21.03
N ASN A 94 4.71 -4.30 -20.79
CA ASN A 94 4.31 -5.68 -20.51
C ASN A 94 3.74 -5.80 -19.09
N ILE A 95 2.64 -6.52 -18.98
CA ILE A 95 1.95 -6.77 -17.71
C ILE A 95 2.47 -8.06 -17.08
N SER A 96 2.78 -8.00 -15.78
CA SER A 96 3.16 -9.17 -14.99
C SER A 96 2.67 -9.06 -13.55
N ARG A 97 2.82 -10.15 -12.78
CA ARG A 97 2.51 -10.24 -11.34
C ARG A 97 1.17 -9.61 -10.96
N GLN A 98 0.13 -10.00 -11.68
CA GLN A 98 -1.23 -9.63 -11.34
C GLN A 98 -1.61 -10.28 -10.00
N ALA A 99 -2.15 -9.49 -9.08
CA ALA A 99 -2.53 -9.96 -7.76
C ALA A 99 -3.70 -9.19 -7.19
N MET A 100 -4.58 -9.90 -6.48
CA MET A 100 -5.50 -9.26 -5.53
C MET A 100 -4.72 -8.93 -4.27
N ARG A 101 -4.92 -7.72 -3.76
CA ARG A 101 -4.36 -7.25 -2.50
C ARG A 101 -5.48 -6.80 -1.58
N SER A 102 -5.20 -6.90 -0.29
CA SER A 102 -6.05 -6.33 0.75
C SER A 102 -5.20 -5.58 1.75
N SER A 103 -5.73 -4.47 2.26
CA SER A 103 -5.11 -3.67 3.31
C SER A 103 -6.18 -3.18 4.28
N ILE A 104 -5.80 -3.07 5.55
CA ILE A 104 -6.66 -2.53 6.61
C ILE A 104 -6.14 -1.13 6.95
N TRP A 105 -7.03 -0.15 6.78
CA TRP A 105 -6.78 1.24 7.12
C TRP A 105 -7.51 1.58 8.41
N ILE A 106 -6.79 2.20 9.35
CA ILE A 106 -7.31 2.56 10.67
C ILE A 106 -7.21 4.08 10.79
N ARG A 107 -8.30 4.74 11.18
CA ARG A 107 -8.31 6.18 11.43
C ARG A 107 -7.94 6.47 12.87
N GLU A 108 -6.77 7.05 13.09
CA GLU A 108 -6.29 7.50 14.40
C GLU A 108 -5.94 8.99 14.37
N ALA A 109 -6.30 9.72 15.43
CA ALA A 109 -6.08 11.17 15.53
C ALA A 109 -6.55 11.97 14.29
N GLY A 110 -7.61 11.51 13.62
CA GLY A 110 -8.18 12.14 12.43
C GLY A 110 -7.51 11.80 11.10
N ASN A 111 -6.48 10.94 11.09
CA ASN A 111 -5.76 10.52 9.89
C ASN A 111 -5.96 9.04 9.61
N TRP A 112 -6.02 8.68 8.33
CA TRP A 112 -5.91 7.31 7.82
C TRP A 112 -4.46 6.97 7.52
#